data_AF-A0A9D8TN27-F1
#
_entry.id   AF-A0A9D8TN27-F1
#
_cell.length_a   1.000
_cell.length_b   1.000
_cell.length_c   1.000
_cell.angle_alpha   90.00
_cell.angle_beta   90.00
_cell.angle_gamma   90.00
#
_symmetry.space_group_name_H-M   'P 1'
#
loop_
_entity.id
_entity.type
_entity.pdbx_description
1 polymer ?
#
loop_
_entity_poly.entity_id
_entity_poly.type
_entity_poly.pdbx_seq_one_letter_code
_entity_poly.pdbx_strand_id
1 'polypeptide(L)' 'MGKTLYEKLYDAHIVSENEGETPILYIDRHLLHEVTSPQAFAGLEYNHRQVRRPNRTWAT' A
#
# COMPACT_ATOMS: atom_id res chain seq x y z
N MET A 1 29.79 -3.35 5.41
CA MET A 1 28.75 -2.98 6.41
C MET A 1 27.50 -3.81 6.13
N GLY A 2 26.84 -4.33 7.16
CA GLY A 2 25.59 -5.09 6.97
C GLY A 2 24.38 -4.16 6.83
N LYS A 3 23.31 -4.65 6.18
CA LYS A 3 22.04 -3.92 6.09
C LYS A 3 21.34 -3.84 7.45
N THR A 4 20.73 -2.70 7.73
CA THR A 4 19.84 -2.48 8.87
C THR A 4 18.55 -3.29 8.72
N LEU A 5 17.78 -3.44 9.80
CA LEU A 5 16.46 -4.07 9.72
C LEU A 5 15.51 -3.29 8.79
N TYR A 6 15.57 -1.96 8.81
CA TYR A 6 14.73 -1.12 7.97
C TYR A 6 15.01 -1.35 6.48
N GLU A 7 16.28 -1.35 6.09
CA GLU A 7 16.69 -1.63 4.70
C GLU A 7 16.23 -3.02 4.26
N LYS A 8 16.41 -4.03 5.11
CA LYS A 8 15.94 -5.39 4.82
C LYS A 8 14.43 -5.45 4.61
N LEU A 9 13.65 -4.74 5.43
CA LEU A 9 12.21 -4.67 5.29
C LEU A 9 11.83 -3.92 4.00
N TYR A 10 12.40 -2.74 3.77
CA TYR A 10 12.13 -1.95 2.57
C TYR A 10 12.39 -2.77 1.30
N ASP A 11 13.59 -3.36 1.18
CA ASP A 11 14.01 -4.17 0.03
C ASP A 11 13.06 -5.35 -0.22
N ALA A 12 12.56 -5.98 0.84
CA ALA A 12 11.64 -7.12 0.73
C ALA A 12 10.24 -6.74 0.19
N HIS A 13 9.87 -5.46 0.17
CA HIS A 13 8.56 -5.00 -0.28
C HIS A 13 8.59 -4.31 -1.66
N ILE A 14 9.76 -4.10 -2.26
CA ILE A 14 9.86 -3.58 -3.63
C ILE A 14 9.28 -4.62 -4.60
N VAL A 15 8.29 -4.22 -5.40
CA VAL A 15 7.70 -5.06 -6.45
C VAL A 15 8.09 -4.63 -7.86
N SER A 16 8.52 -3.38 -8.02
CA SER A 16 9.03 -2.85 -9.28
C SER A 16 9.94 -1.66 -9.01
N GLU A 17 11.04 -1.59 -9.74
CA GLU A 17 11.99 -0.49 -9.67
C GLU A 17 12.41 -0.13 -11.10
N ASN A 18 12.17 1.12 -11.49
CA ASN A 18 12.54 1.65 -12.79
C ASN A 18 13.54 2.78 -12.59
N GLU A 19 14.46 2.94 -13.54
CA GLU A 19 15.46 4.00 -13.48
C GLU A 19 14.80 5.39 -13.47
N GLY A 20 15.16 6.22 -12.49
CA GLY A 20 14.64 7.57 -12.33
C GLY A 20 13.23 7.67 -11.71
N GLU A 21 12.58 6.56 -11.37
CA GLU A 21 11.27 6.53 -10.71
C GLU A 21 11.38 6.14 -9.24
N THR A 22 10.34 6.47 -8.46
CA THR A 22 10.25 5.96 -7.09
C THR A 22 9.86 4.47 -7.15
N PRO A 23 10.56 3.58 -6.41
CA PRO A 23 10.20 2.17 -6.36
C PRO A 23 8.75 1.96 -5.92
N ILE A 24 8.09 0.99 -6.55
CA ILE A 24 6.74 0.58 -6.16
C ILE A 24 6.87 -0.41 -5.03
N LEU A 25 6.25 -0.09 -3.89
CA LEU A 25 6.20 -0.96 -2.73
C LEU A 25 4.85 -1.68 -2.64
N TYR A 26 4.88 -2.95 -2.24
CA TYR A 26 3.69 -3.67 -1.84
C TYR A 26 3.32 -3.35 -0.40
N ILE A 27 2.05 -3.09 -0.15
CA ILE A 27 1.52 -2.84 1.20
C ILE A 27 0.75 -4.08 1.68
N ASP A 28 1.26 -4.72 2.72
CA ASP A 28 0.69 -5.96 3.24
C ASP A 28 -0.59 -5.78 4.05
N ARG A 29 -0.81 -4.60 4.64
CA ARG A 29 -1.93 -4.32 5.54
C ARG A 29 -2.37 -2.87 5.42
N HIS A 30 -3.66 -2.68 5.21
CA HIS A 30 -4.31 -1.37 5.24
C HIS A 30 -5.16 -1.28 6.50
N LEU A 31 -4.91 -0.25 7.32
CA LEU A 31 -5.70 0.07 8.50
C LEU A 31 -6.40 1.41 8.25
N LEU A 32 -7.72 1.42 8.41
CA LEU A 32 -8.60 2.51 8.05
C LEU A 32 -9.30 3.07 9.29
N HIS A 33 -9.55 4.38 9.27
CA HIS A 33 -10.33 5.06 10.29
C HIS A 33 -11.37 5.98 9.63
N GLU A 34 -12.43 6.32 10.37
CA GLU A 34 -13.67 6.86 9.81
C GLU A 34 -13.56 8.24 9.13
N VAL A 35 -12.47 9.00 9.32
CA VAL A 35 -12.39 10.38 8.81
C VAL A 35 -12.00 10.45 7.33
N THR A 36 -11.09 9.60 6.86
CA THR A 36 -10.57 9.68 5.47
C THR A 36 -11.01 8.52 4.57
N SER A 37 -11.59 7.48 5.17
CA SER A 37 -11.98 6.25 4.46
C SER A 37 -13.10 6.46 3.45
N PRO A 38 -14.19 7.22 3.75
CA PRO A 38 -15.27 7.43 2.78
C PRO A 38 -14.79 8.03 1.46
N GLN A 39 -13.87 9.00 1.51
CA GLN A 39 -13.31 9.63 0.31
C GLN A 39 -12.49 8.65 -0.53
N ALA A 40 -11.70 7.78 0.10
CA ALA A 40 -10.91 6.78 -0.61
C ALA A 40 -11.81 5.75 -1.33
N PHE A 41 -12.89 5.30 -0.69
CA PHE A 41 -13.83 4.36 -1.30
C PHE A 41 -14.64 4.99 -2.43
N ALA A 42 -15.08 6.24 -2.29
CA ALA A 42 -15.73 6.99 -3.37
C ALA A 42 -14.82 7.10 -4.62
N GLY A 43 -13.51 7.32 -4.40
CA GLY A 43 -12.52 7.32 -5.49
C GLY A 43 -12.40 5.96 -6.19
N LEU A 44 -12.46 4.85 -5.45
CA LEU A 44 -12.48 3.51 -6.05
C LEU A 44 -13.73 3.30 -6.90
N GLU A 45 -14.91 3.63 -6.37
CA GLU A 45 -16.19 3.49 -7.06
C GLU A 45 -16.25 4.31 -8.35
N TYR A 46 -15.84 5.60 -8.29
CA TYR A 46 -15.79 6.49 -9.45
C TYR A 46 -14.91 5.92 -10.58
N ASN A 47 -13.81 5.25 -10.22
CA ASN A 47 -12.90 4.63 -11.18
C ASN A 47 -13.29 3.18 -11.53
N HIS A 48 -14.47 2.71 -11.09
CA HIS A 48 -14.94 1.33 -11.25
C HIS A 48 -13.94 0.27 -10.75
N ARG A 49 -13.28 0.57 -9.63
CA ARG A 49 -12.29 -0.29 -8.98
C ARG A 49 -12.85 -0.90 -7.69
N GLN A 50 -12.40 -2.11 -7.40
CA GLN A 50 -12.65 -2.76 -6.11
C GLN A 50 -11.41 -2.67 -5.22
N VAL A 51 -11.61 -2.83 -3.92
CA VAL A 51 -10.51 -3.02 -2.97
C VAL A 51 -9.70 -4.24 -3.40
N ARG A 52 -8.41 -4.05 -3.64
CA ARG A 52 -7.55 -5.09 -4.23
C ARG A 52 -7.39 -6.32 -3.33
N ARG A 53 -7.32 -6.13 -2.01
CA ARG A 53 -7.12 -7.19 -0.99
C ARG A 53 -8.05 -6.98 0.21
N PRO A 54 -9.36 -7.26 0.09
CA PRO A 54 -10.32 -7.02 1.19
C PRO A 54 -9.95 -7.74 2.49
N ASN A 55 -9.36 -8.94 2.39
CA ASN A 55 -8.88 -9.71 3.55
C ASN A 55 -7.64 -9.12 4.25
N ARG A 56 -7.05 -8.06 3.69
CA ARG A 56 -5.89 -7.34 4.25
C ARG A 56 -6.18 -5.86 4.51
N THR A 57 -7.46 -5.50 4.49
CA THR A 57 -7.94 -4.12 4.63
C THR A 57 -8.95 -4.10 5.76
N TRP A 58 -8.58 -3.49 6.89
CA TRP A 58 -9.39 -3.47 8.10
C TRP A 58 -9.78 -2.04 8.47
N ALA A 59 -11.04 -1.86 8.82
CA ALA A 59 -11.59 -0.63 9.37
C ALA A 59 -12.19 -0.92 10.75
N THR A 60 -12.14 0.07 11.64
CA THR A 60 -12.86 0.08 12.92
C THR A 60 -14.11 0.91 12.81
#